data_AF-A0ABD6MKR7-F1
#
_entry.id   AF-A0ABD6MKR7-F1
#
_cell.length_a   1.000
_cell.length_b   1.000
_cell.length_c   1.000
_cell.angle_alpha   90.00
_cell.angle_beta   90.00
_cell.angle_gamma   90.00
#
_symmetry.space_group_name_H-M   'P 1'
#
loop_
_entity.id
_entity.type
_entity.pdbx_description
1 polymer ?
#
loop_
_entity_poly.entity_id
_entity_poly.type
_entity_poly.pdbx_seq_one_letter_code
_entity_poly.pdbx_strand_id
1 'polypeptide(L)'
;MTAFGITPEEQGELDKALYAALDPLASAIRSRLSALPEDRKWEAEPVEVALSVLAAWKVVDTEVKRLTATAAGTAGAYGASYEQMGSVWGITRQGARKKWPEAVSRPAAPGLSANRSVELCGGTAELTREPTSGGWRWTGVGADGARGAAEADVRYATAEEAAAHAGAFLKEHSRVDGAAVRREADAFFGTEDRVGDEDPWGRGGD
;
A
#
# COMPACT_ATOMS: atom_id res chain seq x y z
N MET A 1 -19.90 -18.22 11.57
CA MET A 1 -18.87 -18.12 10.52
C MET A 1 -19.44 -17.28 9.40
N THR A 2 -19.24 -15.97 9.46
CA THR A 2 -19.65 -15.05 8.40
C THR A 2 -18.51 -14.99 7.38
N ALA A 3 -18.59 -15.84 6.36
CA ALA A 3 -17.84 -15.57 5.14
C ALA A 3 -18.45 -14.31 4.53
N PHE A 4 -17.67 -13.23 4.41
CA PHE A 4 -18.08 -12.05 3.66
C PHE A 4 -18.05 -12.42 2.17
N GLY A 5 -19.11 -13.07 1.70
CA GLY A 5 -19.32 -13.29 0.27
C GLY A 5 -19.75 -11.98 -0.37
N ILE A 6 -19.12 -11.63 -1.48
CA ILE A 6 -19.56 -10.51 -2.33
C ILE A 6 -20.69 -11.00 -3.25
N THR A 7 -21.61 -10.11 -3.59
CA THR A 7 -22.68 -10.34 -4.57
C THR A 7 -22.12 -10.44 -5.99
N PRO A 8 -22.85 -11.03 -6.95
CA PRO A 8 -22.44 -11.05 -8.36
C PRO A 8 -22.21 -9.65 -8.93
N GLU A 9 -23.01 -8.67 -8.52
CA GLU A 9 -22.86 -7.27 -8.92
C GLU A 9 -21.57 -6.65 -8.35
N GLU A 10 -21.29 -6.85 -7.06
CA GLU A 10 -20.03 -6.40 -6.45
C GLU A 10 -18.82 -7.09 -7.06
N GLN A 11 -18.95 -8.37 -7.43
CA GLN A 11 -17.92 -9.11 -8.13
C GLN A 11 -17.66 -8.51 -9.51
N GLY A 12 -18.70 -8.18 -10.28
CA GLY A 12 -18.56 -7.53 -11.59
C GLY A 12 -17.88 -6.16 -11.52
N GLU A 13 -18.25 -5.34 -10.54
CA GLU A 13 -17.59 -4.04 -10.33
C GLU A 13 -16.14 -4.18 -9.85
N LEU A 14 -15.85 -5.19 -9.00
CA LEU A 14 -14.49 -5.51 -8.58
C LEU A 14 -13.63 -5.95 -9.77
N ASP A 15 -14.12 -6.86 -10.62
CA ASP A 15 -13.42 -7.34 -11.80
C ASP A 15 -13.10 -6.17 -12.74
N LYS A 16 -14.09 -5.31 -13.01
CA LYS A 16 -13.91 -4.11 -13.84
C LYS A 16 -12.85 -3.17 -13.26
N ALA A 17 -12.88 -2.91 -11.95
CA ALA A 17 -11.90 -2.05 -11.29
C ALA A 17 -10.48 -2.65 -11.35
N LEU A 18 -10.34 -3.97 -11.15
CA LEU A 18 -9.06 -4.65 -11.22
C LEU A 18 -8.49 -4.64 -12.64
N TYR A 19 -9.30 -4.94 -13.66
CA TYR A 19 -8.86 -4.86 -15.06
C TYR A 19 -8.46 -3.44 -15.46
N ALA A 20 -9.22 -2.43 -15.03
CA ALA A 20 -8.88 -1.03 -15.27
C ALA A 20 -7.55 -0.62 -14.60
N ALA A 21 -7.29 -1.09 -13.39
CA ALA A 21 -6.03 -0.85 -12.68
C ALA A 21 -4.84 -1.64 -13.29
N LEU A 22 -5.11 -2.80 -13.89
CA LEU A 22 -4.11 -3.68 -14.46
C LEU A 22 -3.67 -3.29 -15.88
N ASP A 23 -4.54 -2.64 -16.67
CA ASP A 23 -4.27 -2.27 -18.07
C ASP A 23 -2.96 -1.44 -18.25
N PRO A 24 -2.66 -0.42 -17.41
CA PRO A 24 -1.39 0.29 -17.49
C PRO A 24 -0.19 -0.61 -17.20
N LEU A 25 -0.29 -1.49 -16.21
CA LEU A 25 0.80 -2.40 -15.83
C LEU A 25 1.06 -3.44 -16.92
N ALA A 26 0.00 -4.02 -17.48
CA ALA A 26 0.11 -4.97 -18.58
C ALA A 26 0.69 -4.32 -19.84
N SER A 27 0.32 -3.08 -20.15
CA SER A 27 0.89 -2.32 -21.27
C SER A 27 2.37 -2.00 -21.06
N ALA A 28 2.76 -1.57 -19.85
CA ALA A 28 4.16 -1.33 -19.52
C ALA A 28 5.02 -2.62 -19.57
N ILE A 29 4.49 -3.75 -19.08
CA ILE A 29 5.19 -5.04 -19.18
C ILE A 29 5.34 -5.46 -20.64
N ARG A 30 4.27 -5.35 -21.44
CA ARG A 30 4.31 -5.67 -22.87
C ARG A 30 5.34 -4.82 -23.61
N SER A 31 5.35 -3.51 -23.37
CA SER A 31 6.28 -2.60 -24.02
C SER A 31 7.74 -2.98 -23.76
N ARG A 32 8.07 -3.36 -22.52
CA ARG A 32 9.42 -3.84 -22.15
C ARG A 32 9.77 -5.18 -22.81
N LEU A 33 8.81 -6.09 -22.94
CA LEU A 33 9.05 -7.43 -23.51
C LEU A 33 9.13 -7.44 -25.03
N SER A 34 8.36 -6.59 -25.70
CA SER A 34 8.27 -6.51 -27.17
C SER A 34 9.15 -5.41 -27.78
N ALA A 35 9.72 -4.52 -26.95
CA ALA A 35 10.39 -3.28 -27.37
C ALA A 35 9.51 -2.34 -28.23
N LEU A 36 8.19 -2.58 -28.28
CA LEU A 36 7.23 -1.71 -28.96
C LEU A 36 6.68 -0.64 -28.00
N PRO A 37 6.42 0.57 -28.50
CA PRO A 37 5.78 1.63 -27.72
C PRO A 37 4.41 1.24 -27.15
N GLU A 38 4.04 1.77 -25.98
CA GLU A 38 2.78 1.46 -25.29
C GLU A 38 1.52 1.83 -26.11
N ASP A 39 1.60 2.88 -26.92
CA ASP A 39 0.54 3.39 -27.81
C ASP A 39 0.27 2.47 -29.01
N ARG A 40 1.21 1.57 -29.33
CA ARG A 40 1.09 0.56 -30.39
C ARG A 40 0.47 -0.75 -29.89
N LYS A 41 -0.43 -0.68 -28.88
CA LYS A 41 -0.99 -1.86 -28.20
C LYS A 41 -1.66 -2.89 -29.12
N TRP A 42 -2.15 -2.44 -30.26
CA TRP A 42 -2.86 -3.26 -31.25
C TRP A 42 -1.95 -3.86 -32.32
N GLU A 43 -0.66 -3.55 -32.31
CA GLU A 43 0.34 -4.09 -33.26
C GLU A 43 1.08 -5.31 -32.69
N ALA A 44 0.90 -5.61 -31.40
CA ALA A 44 1.50 -6.77 -30.76
C ALA A 44 0.76 -8.07 -31.10
N GLU A 45 1.51 -9.17 -31.15
CA GLU A 45 0.94 -10.50 -31.33
C GLU A 45 -0.05 -10.82 -30.18
N PRO A 46 -1.25 -11.38 -30.47
CA PRO A 46 -2.27 -11.63 -29.44
C PRO A 46 -1.77 -12.47 -28.26
N VAL A 47 -0.82 -13.38 -28.51
CA VAL A 47 -0.19 -14.20 -27.46
C VAL A 47 0.68 -13.35 -26.54
N GLU A 48 1.46 -12.41 -27.06
CA GLU A 48 2.30 -11.51 -26.26
C GLU A 48 1.46 -10.58 -25.39
N VAL A 49 0.33 -10.11 -25.92
CA VAL A 49 -0.65 -9.34 -25.15
C VAL A 49 -1.19 -10.17 -23.97
N ALA A 50 -1.63 -11.41 -24.24
CA ALA A 50 -2.17 -12.29 -23.20
C ALA A 50 -1.11 -12.65 -22.12
N LEU A 51 0.14 -12.92 -22.52
CA LEU A 51 1.23 -13.21 -21.59
C LEU A 51 1.60 -11.99 -20.73
N SER A 52 1.54 -10.79 -21.30
CA SER A 52 1.80 -9.55 -20.56
C SER A 52 0.72 -9.28 -19.50
N VAL A 53 -0.54 -9.55 -19.84
CA VAL A 53 -1.67 -9.50 -18.87
C VAL A 53 -1.47 -10.52 -17.75
N LEU A 54 -1.08 -11.77 -18.07
CA LEU A 54 -0.82 -12.79 -17.07
C LEU A 54 0.36 -12.42 -16.14
N ALA A 55 1.43 -11.85 -16.70
CA ALA A 55 2.57 -11.37 -15.93
C ALA A 55 2.16 -10.22 -14.99
N ALA A 56 1.30 -9.31 -15.44
CA ALA A 56 0.74 -8.25 -14.60
C ALA A 56 -0.07 -8.82 -13.42
N TRP A 57 -0.90 -9.84 -13.66
CA TRP A 57 -1.65 -10.52 -12.57
C TRP A 57 -0.73 -11.15 -11.52
N LYS A 58 0.43 -11.71 -11.92
CA LYS A 58 1.41 -12.23 -10.96
C LYS A 58 1.99 -11.14 -10.07
N VAL A 59 2.25 -9.95 -10.62
CA VAL A 59 2.69 -8.78 -9.85
C VAL A 59 1.59 -8.36 -8.87
N VAL A 60 0.34 -8.28 -9.34
CA VAL A 60 -0.81 -7.97 -8.48
C VAL A 60 -0.96 -8.98 -7.35
N ASP A 61 -0.81 -10.29 -7.59
CA ASP A 61 -0.86 -11.30 -6.52
C ASP A 61 0.21 -11.07 -5.43
N THR A 62 1.41 -10.65 -5.85
CA THR A 62 2.49 -10.31 -4.91
C THR A 62 2.15 -9.06 -4.09
N GLU A 63 1.64 -8.01 -4.74
CA GLU A 63 1.26 -6.77 -4.08
C GLU A 63 0.05 -6.95 -3.16
N VAL A 64 -0.95 -7.74 -3.55
CA VAL A 64 -2.10 -8.06 -2.70
C VAL A 64 -1.65 -8.75 -1.41
N LYS A 65 -0.66 -9.64 -1.46
CA LYS A 65 -0.08 -10.26 -0.25
C LYS A 65 0.59 -9.22 0.64
N ARG A 66 1.36 -8.29 0.06
CA ARG A 66 2.04 -7.20 0.79
C ARG A 66 1.04 -6.23 1.44
N LEU A 67 0.03 -5.79 0.68
CA LEU A 67 -1.04 -4.90 1.16
C LEU A 67 -1.88 -5.57 2.24
N THR A 68 -2.17 -6.86 2.09
CA THR A 68 -2.85 -7.65 3.13
C THR A 68 -2.04 -7.70 4.43
N ALA A 69 -0.72 -7.91 4.34
CA ALA A 69 0.15 -7.89 5.53
C ALA A 69 0.18 -6.52 6.20
N THR A 70 0.18 -5.45 5.40
CA THR A 70 0.08 -4.06 5.89
C THR A 70 -1.24 -3.85 6.63
N ALA A 71 -2.37 -4.25 6.04
CA ALA A 71 -3.69 -4.15 6.67
C ALA A 71 -3.78 -4.95 7.98
N ALA A 72 -3.17 -6.15 8.03
CA ALA A 72 -3.08 -6.93 9.26
C ALA A 72 -2.25 -6.20 10.34
N GLY A 73 -1.11 -5.61 9.97
CA GLY A 73 -0.30 -4.78 10.87
C GLY A 73 -1.06 -3.57 11.41
N THR A 74 -1.77 -2.83 10.55
CA THR A 74 -2.64 -1.72 10.96
C THR A 74 -3.73 -2.19 11.92
N ALA A 75 -4.40 -3.30 11.61
CA ALA A 75 -5.44 -3.85 12.48
C ALA A 75 -4.87 -4.21 13.87
N GLY A 76 -3.67 -4.80 13.93
CA GLY A 76 -3.03 -5.13 15.20
C GLY A 76 -2.52 -3.91 15.96
N ALA A 77 -2.07 -2.85 15.28
CA ALA A 77 -1.75 -1.56 15.89
C ALA A 77 -3.00 -0.90 16.54
N TYR A 78 -4.19 -1.13 15.99
CA TYR A 78 -5.47 -0.75 16.60
C TYR A 78 -6.01 -1.77 17.62
N GLY A 79 -5.19 -2.76 18.01
CA GLY A 79 -5.52 -3.71 19.06
C GLY A 79 -6.28 -4.96 18.60
N ALA A 80 -6.41 -5.20 17.29
CA ALA A 80 -6.98 -6.46 16.82
C ALA A 80 -6.07 -7.63 17.23
N SER A 81 -6.67 -8.68 17.78
CA SER A 81 -5.98 -9.91 18.13
C SER A 81 -5.84 -10.83 16.90
N TYR A 82 -4.87 -11.76 16.95
CA TYR A 82 -4.75 -12.83 15.95
C TYR A 82 -6.01 -13.68 15.78
N GLU A 83 -6.86 -13.74 16.80
CA GLU A 83 -8.13 -14.45 16.73
C GLU A 83 -9.15 -13.69 15.87
N GLN A 84 -9.28 -12.38 16.07
CA GLN A 84 -10.14 -11.52 15.25
C GLN A 84 -9.65 -11.49 13.79
N MET A 85 -8.35 -11.33 13.58
CA MET A 85 -7.75 -11.39 12.23
C MET A 85 -8.01 -12.75 11.56
N GLY A 86 -7.82 -13.84 12.29
CA GLY A 86 -8.10 -15.18 11.82
C GLY A 86 -9.57 -15.36 11.44
N SER A 87 -10.49 -14.87 12.27
CA SER A 87 -11.93 -14.92 12.00
C SER A 87 -12.31 -14.17 10.72
N VAL A 88 -11.79 -12.96 10.50
CA VAL A 88 -12.05 -12.19 9.26
C VAL A 88 -11.47 -12.89 8.03
N TRP A 89 -10.27 -13.46 8.17
CA TRP A 89 -9.58 -14.14 7.08
C TRP A 89 -10.04 -15.58 6.85
N GLY A 90 -10.93 -16.12 7.70
CA GLY A 90 -11.39 -17.51 7.62
C GLY A 90 -10.32 -18.56 7.98
N ILE A 91 -9.34 -18.22 8.82
CA ILE A 91 -8.28 -19.12 9.28
C ILE A 91 -8.20 -19.17 10.81
N THR A 92 -7.50 -20.16 11.35
CA THR A 92 -7.31 -20.27 12.81
C THR A 92 -6.41 -19.13 13.32
N ARG A 93 -6.50 -18.85 14.63
CA ARG A 93 -5.59 -17.92 15.33
C ARG A 93 -4.11 -18.23 15.08
N GLN A 94 -3.74 -19.52 15.10
CA GLN A 94 -2.36 -19.94 14.83
C GLN A 94 -1.99 -19.74 13.35
N GLY A 95 -2.95 -19.95 12.44
CA GLY A 95 -2.78 -19.62 11.02
C GLY A 95 -2.54 -18.13 10.81
N ALA A 96 -3.31 -17.26 11.45
CA ALA A 96 -3.14 -15.80 11.38
C ALA A 96 -1.77 -15.38 11.92
N ARG A 97 -1.36 -15.92 13.09
CA ARG A 97 -0.03 -15.66 13.66
C ARG A 97 1.10 -16.12 12.75
N LYS A 98 0.98 -17.29 12.12
CA LYS A 98 1.99 -17.78 11.17
C LYS A 98 2.06 -16.89 9.93
N LYS A 99 0.92 -16.41 9.45
CA LYS A 99 0.80 -15.58 8.25
C LYS A 99 1.31 -14.16 8.47
N TRP A 100 1.07 -13.59 9.65
CA TRP A 100 1.46 -12.22 10.00
C TRP A 100 2.10 -12.17 11.39
N PRO A 101 3.30 -12.72 11.58
CA PRO A 101 3.91 -12.92 12.91
C PRO A 101 4.13 -11.62 13.71
N GLU A 102 4.28 -10.51 13.01
CA GLU A 102 4.54 -9.18 13.58
C GLU A 102 3.31 -8.26 13.58
N ALA A 103 2.14 -8.74 13.14
CA ALA A 103 0.97 -7.88 13.02
C ALA A 103 0.46 -7.39 14.39
N VAL A 104 0.59 -8.21 15.42
CA VAL A 104 0.23 -7.84 16.79
C VAL A 104 1.50 -7.81 17.63
N SER A 105 2.01 -6.60 17.89
CA SER A 105 3.12 -6.43 18.82
C SER A 105 2.72 -6.84 20.23
N ARG A 106 3.57 -7.59 20.92
CA ARG A 106 3.40 -7.84 22.35
C ARG A 106 3.51 -6.50 23.09
N PRO A 107 2.58 -6.16 23.99
CA PRO A 107 2.72 -4.96 24.81
C PRO A 107 4.08 -4.98 25.50
N ALA A 108 4.88 -3.94 25.28
CA ALA A 108 6.06 -3.72 26.10
C ALA A 108 5.62 -3.69 27.57
N ALA A 109 6.46 -4.22 28.46
CA ALA A 109 6.19 -4.26 29.89
C ALA A 109 5.63 -2.90 30.37
N PRO A 110 4.61 -2.89 31.25
CA PRO A 110 3.98 -1.64 31.67
C PRO A 110 5.03 -0.78 32.36
N GLY A 111 5.51 0.27 31.67
CA GLY A 111 6.49 1.17 32.26
C GLY A 111 7.22 2.14 31.32
N LEU A 112 7.43 1.87 30.02
CA LEU A 112 8.50 2.61 29.31
C LEU A 112 8.25 3.18 27.91
N SER A 113 7.08 3.02 27.28
CA SER A 113 6.82 3.72 26.01
C SER A 113 5.71 4.75 26.19
N ALA A 114 6.10 5.93 26.68
CA ALA A 114 5.24 7.11 26.68
C ALA A 114 4.93 7.60 25.25
N ASN A 115 5.72 7.17 24.26
CA ASN A 115 5.44 7.40 22.83
C ASN A 115 5.22 6.08 22.09
N ARG A 116 4.23 6.02 21.20
CA ARG A 116 4.05 4.97 20.17
C ARG A 116 3.95 5.64 18.81
N SER A 117 4.38 5.00 17.72
CA SER A 117 4.19 5.50 16.36
C SER A 117 3.17 4.67 15.59
N VAL A 118 2.46 5.31 14.67
CA VAL A 118 1.49 4.73 13.73
C VAL A 118 1.84 5.24 12.34
N GLU A 119 2.11 4.33 11.40
CA GLU A 119 2.33 4.68 10.00
C GLU A 119 1.17 4.14 9.16
N LEU A 120 0.56 5.02 8.36
CA LEU A 120 -0.59 4.68 7.52
C LEU A 120 -0.65 5.57 6.29
N CYS A 121 -0.99 4.99 5.14
CA CYS A 121 -1.23 5.72 3.88
C CYS A 121 -0.08 6.66 3.44
N GLY A 122 1.16 6.32 3.80
CA GLY A 122 2.36 7.13 3.51
C GLY A 122 2.60 8.31 4.46
N GLY A 123 1.77 8.47 5.49
CA GLY A 123 1.97 9.42 6.57
C GLY A 123 2.29 8.73 7.90
N THR A 124 2.71 9.53 8.87
CA THR A 124 3.19 9.05 10.19
C THR A 124 2.54 9.85 11.30
N ALA A 125 2.10 9.18 12.36
CA ALA A 125 1.60 9.79 13.57
C ALA A 125 2.33 9.23 14.80
N GLU A 126 2.60 10.12 15.75
CA GLU A 126 3.08 9.78 17.08
C GLU A 126 1.93 9.89 18.08
N LEU A 127 1.84 8.91 18.96
CA LEU A 127 0.91 8.83 20.08
C LEU A 127 1.70 9.08 21.36
N THR A 128 1.39 10.15 22.07
CA THR A 128 2.04 10.51 23.33
C THR A 128 1.09 10.31 24.48
N ARG A 129 1.52 9.55 25.48
CA ARG A 129 0.82 9.42 26.76
C ARG A 129 1.21 10.58 27.66
N GLU A 130 0.22 11.31 28.12
CA GLU A 130 0.43 12.45 28.99
C GLU A 130 0.71 11.99 30.43
N PRO A 131 1.82 12.41 31.05
CA PRO A 131 2.24 11.91 32.37
C PRO A 131 1.24 12.22 33.49
N THR A 132 0.57 13.37 33.42
CA THR A 132 -0.25 13.89 34.52
C THR A 132 -1.66 13.30 34.55
N SER A 133 -2.25 13.06 33.38
CA SER A 133 -3.62 12.54 33.25
C SER A 133 -3.66 11.06 32.87
N GLY A 134 -2.55 10.51 32.37
CA GLY A 134 -2.47 9.14 31.84
C GLY A 134 -3.18 8.96 30.50
N GLY A 135 -3.84 10.00 29.98
CA GLY A 135 -4.55 10.00 28.70
C GLY A 135 -3.60 10.11 27.51
N TRP A 136 -4.07 9.68 26.35
CA TRP A 136 -3.30 9.64 25.11
C TRP A 136 -3.68 10.80 24.20
N ARG A 137 -2.68 11.36 23.52
CA ARG A 137 -2.82 12.32 22.43
C ARG A 137 -2.07 11.82 21.22
N TRP A 138 -2.37 12.39 20.07
CA TRP A 138 -1.65 12.09 18.85
C TRP A 138 -1.24 13.37 18.12
N THR A 139 -0.14 13.29 17.38
CA THR A 139 0.30 14.31 16.41
C THR A 139 0.81 13.56 15.19
N GLY A 140 0.43 13.98 13.98
CA GLY A 140 0.84 13.29 12.77
C GLY A 140 1.02 14.21 11.57
N VAL A 141 1.69 13.66 10.57
CA VAL A 141 1.93 14.28 9.28
C VAL A 141 1.39 13.32 8.22
N GLY A 142 0.39 13.77 7.48
CA GLY A 142 -0.14 13.05 6.33
C GLY A 142 0.88 12.95 5.21
N ALA A 143 0.68 12.00 4.30
CA ALA A 143 1.53 11.86 3.11
C ALA A 143 1.51 13.13 2.23
N ASP A 144 0.44 13.93 2.33
CA ASP A 144 0.29 15.23 1.68
C ASP A 144 1.09 16.37 2.31
N GLY A 145 1.72 16.11 3.46
CA GLY A 145 2.44 17.09 4.27
C GLY A 145 1.53 17.84 5.25
N ALA A 146 0.22 17.60 5.25
CA ALA A 146 -0.70 18.17 6.23
C ALA A 146 -0.34 17.67 7.63
N ARG A 147 -0.38 18.57 8.60
CA ARG A 147 -0.12 18.23 10.01
C ARG A 147 -1.45 18.18 10.75
N GLY A 148 -1.65 17.10 11.50
CA GLY A 148 -2.82 16.88 12.34
C GLY A 148 -2.39 16.63 13.77
N ALA A 149 -3.27 16.95 14.71
CA ALA A 149 -3.09 16.60 16.10
C ALA A 149 -4.45 16.42 16.77
N ALA A 150 -4.47 15.68 17.89
CA ALA A 150 -5.59 15.73 18.80
C ALA A 150 -5.81 17.19 19.26
N GLU A 151 -7.07 17.62 19.35
CA GLU A 151 -7.41 18.93 19.92
C GLU A 151 -6.83 19.07 21.33
N ALA A 152 -6.47 20.29 21.72
CA ALA A 152 -5.70 20.55 22.94
C ALA A 152 -6.33 19.95 24.21
N ASP A 153 -7.66 19.92 24.27
CA ASP A 153 -8.45 19.44 25.41
C ASP A 153 -8.86 17.96 25.29
N VAL A 154 -8.64 17.32 24.13
CA VAL A 154 -9.02 15.93 23.92
C VAL A 154 -7.91 15.01 24.41
N ARG A 155 -8.28 14.11 25.32
CA ARG A 155 -7.43 13.02 25.80
C ARG A 155 -8.16 11.72 25.66
N TYR A 156 -7.59 10.81 24.88
CA TYR A 156 -8.13 9.48 24.69
C TYR A 156 -7.80 8.59 25.88
N ALA A 157 -8.72 7.70 26.24
CA ALA A 157 -8.54 6.82 27.39
C ALA A 157 -7.45 5.77 27.13
N THR A 158 -7.27 5.39 25.85
CA THR A 158 -6.33 4.35 25.43
C THR A 158 -5.47 4.80 24.26
N ALA A 159 -4.34 4.12 24.06
CA ALA A 159 -3.47 4.37 22.92
C ALA A 159 -4.18 4.00 21.61
N GLU A 160 -5.01 2.97 21.65
CA GLU A 160 -5.72 2.41 20.51
C GLU A 160 -6.81 3.38 20.01
N GLU A 161 -7.48 4.08 20.92
CA GLU A 161 -8.44 5.13 20.58
C GLU A 161 -7.72 6.33 19.94
N ALA A 162 -6.60 6.79 20.52
CA ALA A 162 -5.77 7.82 19.90
C ALA A 162 -5.24 7.41 18.51
N ALA A 163 -4.86 6.13 18.35
CA ALA A 163 -4.41 5.57 17.09
C ALA A 163 -5.51 5.57 16.03
N ALA A 164 -6.75 5.23 16.39
CA ALA A 164 -7.88 5.23 15.46
C ALA A 164 -8.15 6.64 14.90
N HIS A 165 -8.09 7.66 15.75
CA HIS A 165 -8.24 9.05 15.33
C HIS A 165 -7.06 9.53 14.46
N ALA A 166 -5.83 9.21 14.85
CA ALA A 166 -4.65 9.51 14.04
C ALA A 166 -4.72 8.83 12.67
N GLY A 167 -5.16 7.58 12.62
CA GLY A 167 -5.32 6.81 11.39
C GLY A 167 -6.39 7.36 10.45
N ALA A 168 -7.51 7.82 10.99
CA ALA A 168 -8.54 8.48 10.21
C ALA A 168 -7.97 9.73 9.50
N PHE A 169 -7.20 10.54 10.24
CA PHE A 169 -6.49 11.68 9.69
C PHE A 169 -5.48 11.27 8.60
N LEU A 170 -4.62 10.29 8.86
CA LEU A 170 -3.61 9.84 7.87
C LEU A 170 -4.25 9.29 6.60
N LYS A 171 -5.43 8.66 6.70
CA LYS A 171 -6.19 8.17 5.56
C LYS A 171 -6.77 9.32 4.72
N GLU A 172 -7.33 10.33 5.38
CA GLU A 172 -7.86 11.53 4.73
C GLU A 172 -6.77 12.32 4.00
N HIS A 173 -5.55 12.32 4.56
CA HIS A 173 -4.36 13.00 4.05
C HIS A 173 -3.38 12.10 3.30
N SER A 174 -3.90 11.02 2.70
CA SER A 174 -3.11 10.16 1.83
C SER A 174 -2.79 10.87 0.51
N ARG A 175 -1.52 10.85 0.07
CA ARG A 175 -1.21 11.21 -1.31
C ARG A 175 -1.41 9.97 -2.17
N VAL A 176 -2.36 10.04 -3.08
CA VAL A 176 -2.22 9.29 -4.34
C VAL A 176 -1.24 10.09 -5.21
N ASP A 177 0.06 10.03 -4.90
CA ASP A 177 1.08 10.77 -5.66
C ASP A 177 1.53 9.95 -6.87
N GLY A 178 0.80 10.03 -7.97
CA GLY A 178 1.19 9.43 -9.24
C GLY A 178 2.54 9.93 -9.76
N ALA A 179 3.05 11.08 -9.28
CA ALA A 179 4.35 11.62 -9.66
C ALA A 179 5.49 11.10 -8.77
N ALA A 180 5.22 10.71 -7.52
CA ALA A 180 6.19 9.99 -6.68
C ALA A 180 6.46 8.58 -7.22
N VAL A 181 5.41 7.85 -7.62
CA VAL A 181 5.54 6.53 -8.29
C VAL A 181 6.41 6.63 -9.55
N ARG A 182 6.29 7.73 -10.30
CA ARG A 182 7.08 7.97 -11.50
C ARG A 182 8.55 8.26 -11.18
N ARG A 183 8.85 9.06 -10.16
CA ARG A 183 10.22 9.30 -9.70
C ARG A 183 10.89 8.06 -9.08
N GLU A 184 10.12 7.24 -8.38
CA GLU A 184 10.61 5.98 -7.80
C GLU A 184 10.90 4.96 -8.90
N ALA A 185 10.10 4.94 -9.96
CA ALA A 185 10.42 4.21 -11.19
C ALA A 185 11.70 4.76 -11.83
N ASP A 186 11.83 6.07 -12.03
CA ASP A 186 13.02 6.68 -12.64
C ASP A 186 14.30 6.41 -11.82
N ALA A 187 14.20 6.40 -10.49
CA ALA A 187 15.32 6.08 -9.58
C ALA A 187 15.65 4.58 -9.54
N PHE A 188 14.66 3.70 -9.72
CA PHE A 188 14.84 2.25 -9.78
C PHE A 188 15.46 1.79 -11.11
N PHE A 189 15.21 2.50 -12.21
CA PHE A 189 15.76 2.18 -13.54
C PHE A 189 17.14 2.82 -13.82
N GLY A 190 17.53 3.86 -13.06
CA GLY A 190 18.83 4.53 -13.23
C GLY A 190 18.92 5.38 -14.51
N THR A 191 19.64 6.49 -14.45
CA THR A 191 19.86 7.39 -15.61
C THR A 191 21.01 6.94 -16.53
N GLU A 192 21.64 5.83 -16.21
CA GLU A 192 22.93 5.39 -16.78
C GLU A 192 22.77 4.05 -17.49
N ASP A 193 22.16 4.08 -18.68
CA ASP A 193 22.75 3.45 -19.87
C ASP A 193 22.01 3.96 -21.12
N ARG A 194 22.32 5.18 -21.56
CA ARG A 194 21.95 5.62 -22.91
C ARG A 194 22.96 5.02 -23.88
N VAL A 195 22.84 3.72 -24.15
CA VAL A 195 23.49 3.12 -25.31
C VAL A 195 22.76 3.62 -26.55
N GLY A 196 23.43 4.50 -27.30
CA GLY A 196 23.02 4.91 -28.64
C GLY A 196 23.03 6.42 -28.91
N ASP A 197 24.10 7.13 -28.56
CA ASP A 197 24.39 8.47 -29.12
C ASP A 197 25.28 8.34 -30.38
N GLU A 198 25.08 7.27 -31.16
CA GLU A 198 25.56 7.17 -32.53
C GLU A 198 24.36 7.29 -33.46
N ASP A 199 24.23 8.45 -34.11
CA ASP A 199 23.28 8.67 -35.19
C ASP A 199 23.65 7.75 -36.38
N PRO A 200 22.85 6.72 -36.70
CA PRO A 200 23.13 5.85 -37.83
C PRO A 200 22.78 6.50 -39.18
N TRP A 201 22.31 7.75 -39.17
CA TRP A 201 21.86 8.49 -40.36
C TRP A 201 22.70 9.72 -40.70
N GLY A 202 23.99 9.70 -40.38
CA GLY A 202 24.98 10.60 -41.00
C GLY A 202 25.04 10.38 -42.51
N ARG A 203 24.06 10.92 -43.23
CA ARG A 203 23.88 10.84 -44.68
C ARG A 203 25.08 11.51 -45.36
N GLY A 204 25.91 10.69 -46.02
CA GLY A 204 26.75 11.12 -47.12
C GLY A 204 25.99 11.11 -48.45
N GLY A 205 26.34 12.05 -49.34
CA GLY A 205 25.87 12.20 -50.74
C GLY A 205 24.64 13.10 -50.85
N ASP A 206 24.66 14.24 -51.54
CA ASP A 206 25.46 14.63 -52.73
C ASP A 206 26.45 15.80 -52.51
#